data_AF-A0A1Y2G8J6-F1
#
_entry.id   AF-A0A1Y2G8J6-F1
#
_cell.length_a   1.000
_cell.length_b   1.000
_cell.length_c   1.000
_cell.angle_alpha   90.00
_cell.angle_beta   90.00
_cell.angle_gamma   90.00
#
_symmetry.space_group_name_H-M   'P 1'
#
loop_
_entity.id
_entity.type
_entity.pdbx_description
1 polymer ?
#
loop_
_entity_poly.entity_id
_entity_poly.type
_entity_poly.pdbx_seq_one_letter_code
_entity_poly.pdbx_strand_id
1 'polypeptide(L)'
;MRSAVSAVILLISLVAMTMVISVSASPLPVVKMDLLSRADPVYPGSNSSGCPQACGMVHDPRCATSQNGTPRTFSNQCEMDKHNCENPEDTYAPTKKGC
;
A
#
# COMPACT_ATOMS: atom_id res chain seq x y z
N MET A 1 -14.40 -58.29 -0.50
CA MET A 1 -15.05 -57.03 -0.95
C MET A 1 -14.73 -55.83 -0.05
N ARG A 2 -14.57 -55.98 1.27
CA ARG A 2 -14.27 -54.87 2.20
C ARG A 2 -12.85 -54.27 2.07
N SER A 3 -11.84 -55.08 1.73
CA SER A 3 -10.45 -54.60 1.58
C SER A 3 -10.23 -53.70 0.35
N ALA A 4 -10.94 -53.94 -0.74
CA ALA A 4 -10.83 -53.14 -1.96
C ALA A 4 -11.43 -51.72 -1.77
N VAL A 5 -12.52 -51.61 -1.01
CA VAL A 5 -13.17 -50.32 -0.70
C VAL A 5 -12.26 -49.44 0.16
N SER A 6 -11.54 -50.03 1.12
CA SER A 6 -10.59 -49.30 1.96
C SER A 6 -9.39 -48.77 1.17
N ALA A 7 -8.89 -49.52 0.18
CA ALA A 7 -7.79 -49.09 -0.68
C ALA A 7 -8.20 -47.94 -1.61
N VAL A 8 -9.42 -47.99 -2.16
CA VAL A 8 -9.95 -46.94 -3.05
C VAL A 8 -10.14 -45.61 -2.30
N ILE A 9 -10.63 -45.65 -1.06
CA ILE A 9 -10.80 -44.44 -0.23
C ILE A 9 -9.43 -43.80 0.07
N LEU A 10 -8.44 -44.60 0.47
CA LEU A 10 -7.09 -44.10 0.74
C LEU A 10 -6.46 -43.46 -0.52
N LEU A 11 -6.64 -44.08 -1.69
CA LEU A 11 -6.15 -43.53 -2.96
C LEU A 11 -6.84 -42.20 -3.33
N ILE A 12 -8.16 -42.09 -3.15
CA ILE A 12 -8.90 -40.84 -3.41
C ILE A 12 -8.43 -39.72 -2.48
N SER A 13 -8.22 -40.02 -1.19
CA SER A 13 -7.72 -39.04 -0.22
C SER A 13 -6.29 -38.58 -0.53
N LEU A 14 -5.41 -39.48 -0.97
CA LEU A 14 -4.05 -39.16 -1.42
C LEU A 14 -4.05 -38.27 -2.68
N VAL A 15 -4.92 -38.55 -3.65
CA VAL A 15 -5.06 -37.74 -4.87
C VAL A 15 -5.61 -36.35 -4.55
N ALA A 16 -6.60 -36.23 -3.64
CA ALA A 16 -7.12 -34.93 -3.21
C ALA A 16 -6.07 -34.07 -2.50
N MET A 17 -5.22 -34.67 -1.66
CA MET A 17 -4.13 -33.99 -0.95
C MET A 17 -3.01 -33.53 -1.89
N THR A 18 -2.81 -34.18 -3.04
CA THR A 18 -1.77 -33.76 -4.02
C THR A 18 -2.25 -32.63 -4.93
N MET A 19 -3.56 -32.51 -5.17
CA MET A 19 -4.11 -31.41 -5.97
C MET A 19 -4.13 -30.05 -5.26
N VAL A 20 -4.06 -30.02 -3.91
CA VAL A 20 -4.04 -28.76 -3.14
C VAL A 20 -2.66 -28.09 -3.05
N ILE A 21 -1.59 -28.74 -3.51
CA ILE A 21 -0.21 -28.23 -3.36
C ILE A 21 0.29 -27.50 -4.65
N SER A 22 -0.52 -27.42 -5.71
CA SER A 22 -0.07 -26.93 -7.04
C SER A 22 -0.47 -25.48 -7.42
N VAL A 23 -1.10 -24.72 -6.51
CA VAL A 23 -1.29 -23.26 -6.65
C VAL A 23 -0.66 -22.64 -5.40
N SER A 24 0.49 -21.98 -5.39
CA SER A 24 1.02 -20.98 -6.31
C SER A 24 2.54 -20.86 -6.09
N ALA A 25 3.32 -21.23 -7.10
CA ALA A 25 4.72 -20.82 -7.17
C ALA A 25 4.79 -19.37 -7.67
N SER A 26 5.11 -18.43 -6.78
CA SER A 26 5.72 -17.15 -7.15
C SER A 26 7.15 -17.44 -7.66
N PRO A 27 7.66 -16.78 -8.71
CA PRO A 27 8.33 -15.50 -8.47
C PRO A 27 8.34 -14.53 -9.67
N LEU A 28 8.19 -13.24 -9.38
CA LEU A 28 9.23 -12.21 -9.52
C LEU A 28 8.58 -10.86 -9.17
N PRO A 29 9.30 -9.94 -8.50
CA PRO A 29 8.84 -8.57 -8.37
C PRO A 29 8.72 -8.03 -9.79
N VAL A 30 7.50 -7.79 -10.25
CA VAL A 30 7.25 -6.80 -11.28
C VAL A 30 7.73 -5.51 -10.64
N VAL A 31 9.00 -5.16 -10.83
CA VAL A 31 9.38 -3.76 -11.00
C VAL A 31 8.53 -3.31 -12.16
N LYS A 32 7.33 -2.87 -11.81
CA LYS A 32 6.52 -2.07 -12.67
C LYS A 32 7.41 -0.87 -12.85
N MET A 33 8.11 -0.84 -13.98
CA MET A 33 8.47 0.41 -14.60
C MET A 33 7.14 1.14 -14.75
N ASP A 34 6.73 1.83 -13.68
CA ASP A 34 5.68 2.83 -13.69
C ASP A 34 6.23 4.01 -14.51
N LEU A 35 6.40 3.74 -15.80
CA LEU A 35 6.65 4.70 -16.88
C LEU A 35 5.34 5.42 -17.26
N LEU A 36 4.36 5.41 -16.37
CA LEU A 36 3.34 6.43 -16.28
C LEU A 36 3.40 6.99 -14.87
N SER A 37 4.36 7.91 -14.72
CA SER A 37 4.22 9.12 -13.93
C SER A 37 3.26 8.94 -12.76
N ARG A 38 3.78 8.57 -11.61
CA ARG A 38 3.20 9.12 -10.39
C ARG A 38 3.13 10.62 -10.68
N ALA A 39 1.93 11.18 -10.68
CA ALA A 39 1.76 12.61 -10.58
C ALA A 39 2.18 12.97 -9.15
N ASP A 40 3.45 12.72 -8.80
CA ASP A 40 4.09 13.39 -7.70
C ASP A 40 4.02 14.86 -8.13
N PRO A 41 3.28 15.72 -7.40
CA PRO A 41 3.34 17.14 -7.66
C PRO A 41 4.83 17.51 -7.64
N VAL A 42 5.33 17.96 -8.80
CA VAL A 42 6.73 18.36 -8.95
C VAL A 42 6.93 19.59 -8.07
N TYR A 43 7.38 19.36 -6.84
CA TYR A 43 7.79 20.46 -5.99
C TYR A 43 9.12 21.00 -6.50
N PRO A 44 9.21 22.30 -6.79
CA PRO A 44 10.46 22.90 -7.22
C PRO A 44 11.46 22.84 -6.06
N GLY A 45 12.36 21.85 -6.12
CA GLY A 45 13.37 21.58 -5.11
C GLY A 45 12.97 20.44 -4.17
N SER A 46 13.64 19.30 -4.32
CA SER A 46 13.65 18.21 -3.33
C SER A 46 14.94 18.27 -2.52
N ASN A 47 14.90 18.04 -1.21
CA ASN A 47 16.13 17.94 -0.39
C ASN A 47 16.88 16.61 -0.68
N SER A 48 18.04 16.40 -0.06
CA SER A 48 18.84 15.16 -0.16
C SER A 48 18.08 13.90 0.25
N SER A 49 17.01 14.04 1.06
CA SER A 49 16.08 12.98 1.44
C SER A 49 14.98 12.71 0.40
N GLY A 50 14.91 13.48 -0.68
CA GLY A 50 13.86 13.39 -1.70
C GLY A 50 12.54 14.07 -1.33
N CYS A 51 12.45 14.69 -0.14
CA CYS A 51 11.25 15.39 0.29
C CYS A 51 11.11 16.77 -0.35
N PRO A 52 9.87 17.26 -0.56
CA PRO A 52 9.59 18.61 -1.04
C PRO A 52 10.28 19.64 -0.13
N GLN A 53 11.12 20.52 -0.69
CA GLN A 53 11.76 21.58 0.08
C GLN A 53 10.82 22.78 0.27
N ALA A 54 10.01 23.08 -0.75
CA ALA A 54 9.11 24.23 -0.75
C ALA A 54 7.75 23.88 -1.35
N CYS A 55 6.71 24.41 -0.70
CA CYS A 55 5.35 24.40 -1.19
C CYS A 55 5.00 25.77 -1.77
N GLY A 56 4.19 25.79 -2.84
CA GLY A 56 3.62 27.03 -3.35
C GLY A 56 2.67 27.65 -2.32
N MET A 57 2.45 28.97 -2.41
CA MET A 57 1.54 29.71 -1.51
C MET A 57 0.05 29.48 -1.79
N VAL A 58 -0.31 28.40 -2.51
CA VAL A 58 -1.70 28.07 -2.79
C VAL A 58 -2.38 27.66 -1.49
N HIS A 59 -3.52 28.27 -1.17
CA HIS A 59 -4.33 27.89 -0.03
C HIS A 59 -5.51 27.03 -0.53
N ASP A 60 -5.42 25.72 -0.26
CA ASP A 60 -6.45 24.72 -0.58
C ASP A 60 -6.52 23.73 0.60
N PRO A 61 -7.19 24.10 1.71
CA PRO A 61 -7.10 23.35 2.95
C PRO A 61 -7.47 21.86 2.81
N ARG A 62 -6.58 20.98 3.27
CA ARG A 62 -6.80 19.52 3.24
C ARG A 62 -6.92 18.97 4.63
N CYS A 63 -8.08 18.38 4.89
CA CYS A 63 -8.34 17.61 6.09
C CYS A 63 -7.71 16.22 5.99
N ALA A 64 -6.95 15.85 7.02
CA ALA A 64 -6.33 14.53 7.12
C ALA A 64 -6.32 14.04 8.57
N THR A 65 -6.13 12.75 8.76
CA THR A 65 -6.07 12.10 10.08
C THR A 65 -4.79 11.29 10.19
N SER A 66 -4.12 11.39 11.33
CA SER A 66 -2.94 10.57 11.62
C SER A 66 -3.32 9.10 11.85
N GLN A 67 -2.32 8.23 11.87
CA GLN A 67 -2.54 6.80 12.19
C GLN A 67 -3.22 6.59 13.56
N ASN A 68 -3.01 7.50 14.51
CA ASN A 68 -3.62 7.47 15.84
C ASN A 68 -5.04 8.08 15.88
N GLY A 69 -5.60 8.49 14.74
CA GLY A 69 -6.96 9.04 14.67
C GLY A 69 -7.05 10.54 14.97
N THR A 70 -5.92 11.25 15.07
CA THR A 70 -5.92 12.70 15.34
C THR A 70 -6.11 13.49 14.04
N PRO A 71 -7.17 14.30 13.89
CA PRO A 71 -7.38 15.12 12.70
C PRO A 71 -6.45 16.34 12.69
N ARG A 72 -6.03 16.75 11.49
CA ARG A 72 -5.25 17.95 11.22
C ARG A 72 -5.61 18.52 9.85
N THR A 73 -5.67 19.84 9.76
CA THR A 73 -5.85 20.55 8.49
C THR A 73 -4.50 21.09 8.02
N PHE A 74 -4.10 20.74 6.80
CA PHE A 74 -2.94 21.29 6.12
C PHE A 74 -3.36 22.41 5.17
N SER A 75 -2.50 23.41 4.97
CA SER A 75 -2.81 24.57 4.12
C SER A 75 -3.05 24.21 2.65
N ASN A 76 -2.42 23.12 2.18
CA ASN A 76 -2.61 22.52 0.87
C ASN A 76 -2.07 21.08 0.87
N GLN A 77 -2.24 20.38 -0.26
CA GLN A 77 -1.75 19.02 -0.47
C GLN A 77 -0.22 18.89 -0.32
N CYS A 78 0.55 19.91 -0.74
CA CYS A 78 2.00 19.91 -0.59
C CYS A 78 2.45 19.85 0.84
N GLU A 79 1.88 20.70 1.67
CA GLU A 79 2.27 20.78 3.07
C GLU A 79 2.01 19.44 3.78
N MET A 80 0.95 18.72 3.38
CA MET A 80 0.67 17.37 3.86
C MET A 80 1.71 16.36 3.35
N ASP A 81 1.99 16.34 2.05
CA ASP A 81 2.94 15.39 1.46
C ASP A 81 4.36 15.61 1.97
N LYS A 82 4.78 16.88 2.10
CA LYS A 82 6.05 17.29 2.70
C LYS A 82 6.16 16.80 4.13
N HIS A 83 5.13 17.04 4.95
CA HIS A 83 5.11 16.59 6.33
C HIS A 83 5.24 15.06 6.44
N ASN A 84 4.46 14.31 5.65
CA ASN A 84 4.51 12.85 5.63
C ASN A 84 5.88 12.31 5.17
N CYS A 85 6.52 12.98 4.21
CA CYS A 85 7.86 12.60 3.76
C CYS A 85 8.92 12.86 4.84
N GLU A 86 8.84 14.01 5.52
CA GLU A 86 9.81 14.39 6.56
C GLU A 86 9.60 13.63 7.88
N ASN A 87 8.38 13.13 8.13
CA ASN A 87 7.97 12.50 9.39
C ASN A 87 7.31 11.11 9.12
N PRO A 88 8.08 10.08 8.73
CA PRO A 88 7.52 8.78 8.38
C PRO A 88 6.78 8.07 9.53
N GLU A 89 7.10 8.40 10.78
CA GLU A 89 6.44 7.87 11.98
C GLU A 89 5.14 8.61 12.35
N ASP A 90 4.88 9.79 11.75
CA ASP A 90 3.67 10.60 11.99
C ASP A 90 3.07 11.04 10.65
N THR A 91 2.41 10.08 10.00
CA THR A 91 1.82 10.29 8.67
C THR A 91 0.33 10.52 8.75
N TYR A 92 -0.16 11.39 7.88
CA TYR A 92 -1.55 11.81 7.76
C TYR A 92 -2.15 11.34 6.44
N ALA A 93 -3.34 10.76 6.51
CA ALA A 93 -4.11 10.33 5.34
C ALA A 93 -5.40 11.16 5.21
N PRO A 94 -5.86 11.47 3.98
CA PRO A 94 -7.14 12.14 3.79
C PRO A 94 -8.30 11.37 4.44
N THR A 95 -9.15 12.07 5.18
CA THR A 95 -10.34 11.49 5.83
C THR A 95 -11.60 12.23 5.42
N LYS A 96 -12.75 11.55 5.55
CA LYS A 96 -14.07 12.18 5.50
C LYS A 96 -14.70 12.33 6.90
N LYS A 97 -14.03 11.82 7.94
CA LYS A 97 -14.50 11.87 9.32
C LYS A 97 -13.56 12.75 10.14
N GLY A 98 -13.95 14.01 10.30
CA GLY A 98 -13.35 14.97 11.22
C GLY A 98 -12.15 15.71 10.64
N CYS A 99 -12.10 17.01 10.99
CA CYS A 99 -12.17 18.19 10.10
C CYS A 99 -13.44 18.27 9.21
#